data_AF-S2ENJ6-F1
#
_entry.id   AF-S2ENJ6-F1
#
_cell.length_a   1.000
_cell.length_b   1.000
_cell.length_c   1.000
_cell.angle_alpha   90.00
_cell.angle_beta   90.00
_cell.angle_gamma   90.00
#
_symmetry.space_group_name_H-M   'P 1'
#
loop_
_entity.id
_entity.type
_entity.pdbx_description
1 polymer ?
#
loop_
_entity_poly.entity_id
_entity_poly.type
_entity_poly.pdbx_seq_one_letter_code
_entity_poly.pdbx_strand_id
1 'polypeptide(L)'
;MHIPENKSFVWGTVKGEPSDYVERYPVIIQFFKGEEPIHVAQVKVKGDGSYEYKFRIRNVDQTTGEVFDIFHGEYTVKMFKVIHTK
;
A
#
# COMPACT_ATOMS: atom_id res chain seq x y z
N MET A 1 -3.64 -5.18 -8.31
CA MET A 1 -3.93 -5.66 -6.94
C MET A 1 -5.42 -5.89 -6.88
N HIS A 2 -5.84 -7.13 -6.66
CA HIS A 2 -7.25 -7.47 -6.52
C HIS A 2 -7.61 -7.61 -5.04
N ILE A 3 -8.71 -6.98 -4.63
CA ILE A 3 -9.27 -7.12 -3.29
C ILE A 3 -10.67 -7.73 -3.42
N PRO A 4 -10.88 -8.98 -2.92
CA PRO A 4 -12.14 -9.69 -3.09
C PRO A 4 -13.26 -9.02 -2.29
N GLU A 5 -14.49 -9.10 -2.78
CA GLU A 5 -15.68 -8.54 -2.12
C GLU A 5 -15.96 -9.23 -0.77
N ASN A 6 -15.87 -10.57 -0.73
CA ASN A 6 -16.03 -11.35 0.48
C ASN A 6 -14.68 -11.58 1.17
N LYS A 7 -14.27 -10.62 2.00
CA LYS A 7 -13.01 -10.63 2.74
C LYS A 7 -13.25 -10.74 4.24
N SER A 8 -12.55 -11.68 4.88
CA SER A 8 -12.50 -11.83 6.35
C SER A 8 -11.40 -10.97 6.99
N PHE A 9 -10.40 -10.55 6.21
CA PHE A 9 -9.27 -9.76 6.71
C PHE A 9 -9.56 -8.26 6.71
N VAL A 10 -9.03 -7.56 7.73
CA VAL A 10 -9.17 -6.10 7.91
C VAL A 10 -8.00 -5.34 7.27
N TRP A 11 -6.92 -6.04 6.91
CA TRP A 11 -5.66 -5.47 6.46
C TRP A 11 -5.22 -6.05 5.12
N GLY A 12 -4.67 -5.19 4.27
CA GLY A 12 -3.86 -5.56 3.12
C GLY A 12 -2.39 -5.19 3.34
N THR A 13 -1.49 -5.81 2.59
CA THR A 13 -0.06 -5.55 2.69
C THR A 13 0.59 -5.48 1.31
N VAL A 14 1.38 -4.43 1.07
CA VAL A 14 2.32 -4.34 -0.06
C VAL A 14 3.72 -4.58 0.47
N LYS A 15 4.44 -5.54 -0.10
CA LYS A 15 5.83 -5.84 0.23
C LYS A 15 6.67 -5.77 -1.02
N GLY A 16 7.94 -5.44 -0.84
CA GLY A 16 8.92 -5.57 -1.90
C GLY A 16 10.31 -5.81 -1.34
N GLU A 17 11.12 -6.48 -2.15
CA GLU A 17 12.54 -6.65 -1.98
C GLU A 17 13.22 -5.88 -3.12
N PRO A 18 14.01 -4.85 -2.85
CA PRO A 18 14.70 -4.12 -3.90
C PRO A 18 16.13 -4.63 -4.10
N SER A 19 16.49 -4.86 -5.36
CA SER A 19 17.82 -4.49 -5.85
C SER A 19 17.90 -2.96 -5.95
N ASP A 20 19.09 -2.39 -5.82
CA ASP A 20 19.36 -0.96 -6.11
C ASP A 20 18.47 0.03 -5.33
N TYR A 21 18.39 -0.12 -4.00
CA TYR A 21 17.73 0.86 -3.12
C TYR A 21 18.73 1.88 -2.59
N VAL A 22 18.26 3.10 -2.35
CA VAL A 22 19.05 4.11 -1.64
C VAL A 22 18.63 4.08 -0.17
N GLU A 23 19.57 3.70 0.69
CA GLU A 23 19.37 3.67 2.13
C GLU A 23 18.83 5.02 2.64
N ARG A 24 17.89 4.98 3.60
CA ARG A 24 17.23 6.13 4.22
C ARG A 24 16.27 6.93 3.33
N TYR A 25 16.12 6.60 2.04
CA TYR A 25 15.05 7.15 1.20
C TYR A 25 13.81 6.26 1.24
N PRO A 26 12.61 6.83 1.42
CA PRO A 26 11.39 6.03 1.45
C PRO A 26 11.02 5.53 0.04
N VAL A 27 10.31 4.40 0.00
CA VAL A 27 9.51 4.01 -1.17
C VAL A 27 8.15 4.71 -1.06
N ILE A 28 7.70 5.29 -2.16
CA ILE A 28 6.36 5.86 -2.28
C ILE A 28 5.47 4.81 -2.94
N ILE A 29 4.35 4.50 -2.31
CA ILE A 29 3.36 3.55 -2.81
C ILE A 29 2.07 4.31 -3.09
N GLN A 30 1.56 4.22 -4.31
CA GLN A 30 0.36 4.92 -4.75
C GLN A 30 -0.64 3.94 -5.38
N PHE A 31 -1.89 3.98 -4.92
CA PHE A 31 -2.98 3.15 -5.45
C PHE A 31 -3.85 3.98 -6.37
N PHE A 32 -4.18 3.39 -7.52
CA PHE A 32 -5.03 3.98 -8.54
C PHE A 32 -6.26 3.11 -8.77
N LYS A 33 -7.42 3.74 -8.89
CA LYS A 33 -8.66 3.11 -9.38
C LYS A 33 -8.96 3.68 -10.76
N GLY A 34 -8.76 2.88 -11.80
CA GLY A 34 -8.61 3.42 -13.15
C GLY A 34 -7.38 4.33 -13.24
N GLU A 35 -7.57 5.58 -13.64
CA GLU A 35 -6.51 6.59 -13.74
C GLU A 35 -6.42 7.51 -12.51
N GLU A 36 -7.37 7.41 -11.58
CA GLU A 36 -7.44 8.29 -10.42
C GLU A 36 -6.59 7.78 -9.24
N PRO A 37 -5.69 8.62 -8.68
CA PRO A 37 -4.94 8.26 -7.48
C PRO A 37 -5.81 8.43 -6.23
N ILE A 38 -6.08 7.33 -5.53
CA ILE A 38 -6.99 7.32 -4.38
C ILE A 38 -6.30 7.13 -3.02
N HIS A 39 -5.03 6.70 -3.03
CA HIS A 39 -4.28 6.42 -1.81
C HIS A 39 -2.78 6.57 -2.03
N VAL A 40 -2.08 7.15 -1.06
CA VAL A 40 -0.62 7.34 -1.10
C VAL A 40 -0.01 7.03 0.27
N ALA A 41 1.15 6.39 0.26
CA ALA A 41 1.94 6.10 1.45
C ALA A 41 3.43 6.26 1.17
N GLN A 42 4.18 6.66 2.21
CA GLN A 42 5.63 6.64 2.22
C GLN A 42 6.11 5.61 3.24
N VAL A 43 7.03 4.74 2.81
CA VAL A 43 7.47 3.58 3.59
C VAL A 43 8.98 3.64 3.73
N LYS A 44 9.46 3.58 4.96
CA LYS A 44 10.90 3.49 5.21
C LYS A 44 11.42 2.16 4.68
N VAL A 45 12.55 2.24 3.98
CA VAL A 45 13.32 1.07 3.55
C VAL A 45 14.22 0.63 4.71
N LYS A 46 14.22 -0.66 5.03
CA LYS A 46 15.10 -1.23 6.06
C LYS A 46 16.54 -1.32 5.54
N GLY A 47 17.50 -1.57 6.43
CA GLY A 47 18.92 -1.71 6.07
C GLY A 47 19.24 -2.93 5.20
N ASP A 48 18.30 -3.86 5.01
CA ASP A 48 18.39 -4.98 4.06
C ASP A 48 17.68 -4.66 2.72
N GLY A 49 17.20 -3.44 2.54
CA GLY A 49 16.41 -3.00 1.38
C GLY A 49 14.93 -3.32 1.49
N SER A 50 14.50 -4.26 2.33
CA SER A 50 13.10 -4.65 2.40
C SER A 50 12.20 -3.50 2.87
N TYR A 51 10.96 -3.49 2.37
CA TYR A 51 9.91 -2.61 2.86
C TYR A 51 8.58 -3.34 2.94
N GLU A 52 7.76 -2.93 3.91
CA GLU A 52 6.42 -3.45 4.11
C GLU A 52 5.48 -2.29 4.43
N TYR A 53 4.38 -2.22 3.69
CA TYR A 53 3.30 -1.29 3.94
C TYR A 53 2.01 -2.02 4.22
N LYS A 54 1.50 -1.84 5.43
CA LYS A 54 0.23 -2.42 5.88
C LYS A 54 -0.85 -1.34 5.90
N PHE A 55 -1.99 -1.60 5.27
CA PHE A 55 -3.11 -0.65 5.13
C PHE A 55 -4.44 -1.32 5.47
N ARG A 56 -5.40 -0.57 6.00
CA ARG A 56 -6.74 -1.10 6.29
C ARG A 56 -7.53 -1.23 5.00
N ILE A 57 -8.19 -2.38 4.81
CA ILE A 57 -9.14 -2.63 3.72
C ILE A 57 -10.60 -2.55 4.17
N ARG A 58 -10.82 -2.47 5.48
CA ARG A 58 -12.11 -2.38 6.14
C ARG A 58 -11.98 -1.55 7.42
N ASN A 59 -13.05 -0.87 7.79
CA ASN A 59 -13.14 -0.15 9.05
C ASN A 59 -14.48 -0.42 9.74
N VAL A 60 -14.58 0.03 10.99
CA VAL A 60 -15.82 0.01 11.76
C VAL A 60 -16.17 1.45 12.09
N ASP A 61 -17.40 1.86 11.79
CA ASP A 61 -17.95 3.11 12.28
C ASP A 61 -18.10 3.01 13.81
N GLN A 62 -17.42 3.90 14.54
CA GLN A 62 -17.40 3.86 16.00
C GLN A 62 -18.71 4.31 16.65
N THR A 63 -19.59 4.95 15.90
CA THR A 63 -20.89 5.47 16.36
C THR A 63 -22.00 4.46 16.11
N THR A 64 -22.06 3.88 14.90
CA THR A 64 -23.10 2.93 14.51
C THR A 64 -22.71 1.47 14.74
N GLY A 65 -21.41 1.18 14.85
CA GLY A 65 -20.87 -0.18 14.90
C GLY A 65 -20.83 -0.88 13.53
N GLU A 66 -21.22 -0.18 12.46
CA GLU A 66 -21.30 -0.74 11.12
C GLU A 66 -19.90 -0.99 10.54
N VAL A 67 -19.74 -2.15 9.89
CA VAL A 67 -18.51 -2.53 9.19
C VAL A 67 -18.62 -2.09 7.74
N PHE A 68 -17.66 -1.30 7.26
CA PHE A 68 -17.62 -0.85 5.87
C PHE A 68 -16.25 -1.07 5.24
N ASP A 69 -16.26 -1.24 3.92
CA ASP A 69 -15.07 -1.54 3.15
C ASP A 69 -14.43 -0.26 2.59
N ILE A 70 -13.13 -0.09 2.86
CA ILE A 70 -12.34 1.06 2.35
C ILE A 70 -11.89 0.78 0.90
N PHE A 71 -11.51 -0.46 0.62
CA PHE A 71 -11.05 -0.89 -0.70
C PHE A 71 -11.82 -2.13 -1.18
N HIS A 72 -12.13 -2.19 -2.48
CA HIS A 72 -12.80 -3.31 -3.14
C HIS A 72 -12.46 -3.35 -4.64
N GLY A 73 -12.33 -4.55 -5.21
CA GLY A 73 -12.10 -4.75 -6.64
C GLY A 73 -10.64 -4.54 -7.04
N GLU A 74 -10.45 -4.03 -8.27
CA GLU A 74 -9.14 -3.90 -8.91
C GLU A 74 -8.49 -2.54 -8.69
N TYR A 75 -7.20 -2.57 -8.38
CA TYR A 75 -6.35 -1.38 -8.23
C TYR A 75 -5.02 -1.55 -8.94
N THR A 76 -4.56 -0.48 -9.59
CA THR A 76 -3.18 -0.38 -10.06
C THR A 76 -2.33 0.18 -8.93
N VAL A 77 -1.27 -0.55 -8.54
CA VAL A 77 -0.33 -0.09 -7.51
C VAL A 77 0.96 0.31 -8.21
N LYS A 78 1.38 1.57 -8.04
CA LYS A 78 2.66 2.08 -8.51
C LYS A 78 3.59 2.28 -7.32
N MET A 79 4.80 1.76 -7.42
CA MET A 79 5.87 2.01 -6.45
C MET A 79 6.93 2.90 -7.09
N PHE A 80 7.30 3.96 -6.38
CA PHE A 80 8.38 4.85 -6.77
C PHE A 80 9.50 4.71 -5.75
N LYS A 81 10.72 4.50 -6.24
CA LYS A 81 11.94 4.46 -5.44
C LYS A 81 12.94 5.46 -5.97
N VAL A 82 13.77 5.98 -5.08
CA VAL A 82 14.96 6.74 -5.47
C VAL A 82 16.01 5.76 -5.99
N ILE A 83 16.63 6.09 -7.11
CA ILE A 83 17.77 5.38 -7.67
C ILE A 83 18.96 6.35 -7.68
N HIS A 84 20.12 5.90 -7.21
CA HIS A 84 21.34 6.69 -7.29
C HIS A 84 21.89 6.60 -8.72
N THR A 85 22.17 7.74 -9.35
CA THR A 85 22.67 7.80 -10.74
C THR A 85 24.15 8.20 -10.81
N LYS A 86 24.96 7.78 -9.83
CA LYS A 86 26.41 8.03 -9.82
C LYS A 86 27.18 6.73 -9.85
#